data_AF-A0A316EWT0-F1
#
_entry.id   AF-A0A316EWT0-F1
#
_cell.length_a   1.000
_cell.length_b   1.000
_cell.length_c   1.000
_cell.angle_alpha   90.00
_cell.angle_beta   90.00
_cell.angle_gamma   90.00
#
_symmetry.space_group_name_H-M   'P 1'
#
loop_
_entity.id
_entity.type
_entity.pdbx_description
1 polymer ?
#
loop_
_entity_poly.entity_id
_entity_poly.type
_entity_poly.pdbx_seq_one_letter_code
_entity_poly.pdbx_strand_id
1 'polypeptide(L)'
;MSIRVHGEDGWFCKMADEKIGLHEFVWEPSQPFGGFTSWNDFFTRRFRDGARPVADASDARVIVSACESTPYHLASDVKACDTLARAKSQALKG
;
A
#
# COMPACT_ATOMS: atom_id res chain seq x y z
N MET A 1 19.72 -9.59 -13.51
CA MET A 1 19.04 -9.28 -12.24
C MET A 1 18.12 -10.46 -11.92
N SER A 2 18.48 -11.34 -10.98
CA SER A 2 17.59 -12.43 -10.55
C SER A 2 16.81 -11.98 -9.31
N ILE A 3 15.47 -12.02 -9.38
CA ILE A 3 14.62 -11.75 -8.22
C ILE A 3 14.64 -13.02 -7.36
N ARG A 4 15.09 -12.90 -6.11
CA ARG A 4 15.04 -14.01 -5.14
C ARG A 4 13.63 -14.10 -4.57
N VAL A 5 12.96 -15.22 -4.82
CA VAL A 5 11.57 -15.45 -4.40
C VAL A 5 11.52 -16.01 -2.97
N HIS A 6 12.43 -16.94 -2.66
CA HIS A 6 12.57 -17.61 -1.37
C HIS A 6 13.94 -17.32 -0.74
N GLY A 7 14.09 -17.69 0.54
CA GLY A 7 15.28 -17.44 1.36
C GLY A 7 15.09 -16.25 2.32
N GLU A 8 16.08 -16.02 3.18
CA GLU A 8 16.03 -15.00 4.24
C GLU A 8 15.88 -13.57 3.68
N ASP A 9 16.42 -13.32 2.48
CA ASP A 9 16.30 -12.06 1.74
C ASP A 9 15.33 -12.14 0.56
N GLY A 10 14.52 -13.20 0.50
CA GLY A 10 13.56 -13.42 -0.58
C GLY A 10 12.37 -12.46 -0.51
N TRP A 11 11.69 -12.27 -1.64
CA TRP A 11 10.50 -11.44 -1.74
C TRP A 11 9.35 -11.88 -0.81
N PHE A 12 9.30 -13.17 -0.45
CA PHE A 12 8.35 -13.73 0.51
C PHE A 12 8.96 -14.03 1.89
N CYS A 13 10.11 -13.43 2.23
CA CYS A 13 10.68 -13.60 3.56
C CYS A 13 9.82 -12.90 4.62
N LYS A 14 10.02 -13.28 5.89
CA LYS A 14 9.28 -12.73 7.03
C LYS A 14 9.32 -11.20 7.08
N MET A 15 10.48 -10.60 6.86
CA MET A 15 10.67 -9.14 6.84
C MET A 15 9.87 -8.45 5.72
N ALA A 16 9.75 -9.11 4.56
CA ALA A 16 8.96 -8.58 3.45
C ALA A 16 7.46 -8.71 3.77
N ASP A 17 7.02 -9.86 4.28
CA ASP A 17 5.63 -10.08 4.67
C ASP A 17 5.16 -9.10 5.75
N GLU A 18 5.97 -8.83 6.77
CA GLU A 18 5.66 -7.84 7.82
C GLU A 18 5.37 -6.43 7.26
N LYS A 19 5.97 -6.07 6.12
CA LYS A 19 5.72 -4.77 5.45
C LYS A 19 4.58 -4.83 4.43
N ILE A 20 4.42 -5.98 3.79
CA ILE A 20 3.52 -6.19 2.66
C ILE A 20 2.12 -6.62 3.11
N GLY A 21 2.03 -7.31 4.26
CA GLY A 21 0.81 -7.86 4.83
C GLY A 21 0.16 -8.93 3.94
N LEU A 22 0.89 -9.97 3.51
CA LEU A 22 0.37 -10.97 2.54
C LEU A 22 -0.91 -11.66 3.00
N HIS A 23 -1.13 -11.78 4.31
CA HIS A 23 -2.34 -12.37 4.88
C HIS A 23 -3.64 -11.66 4.45
N GLU A 24 -3.59 -10.38 4.12
CA GLU A 24 -4.74 -9.57 3.70
C GLU A 24 -5.12 -9.78 2.23
N PHE A 25 -4.29 -10.49 1.46
CA PHE A 25 -4.43 -10.67 0.02
C PHE A 25 -4.71 -12.13 -0.35
N VAL A 26 -5.33 -12.31 -1.50
CA VAL A 26 -5.50 -13.62 -2.13
C VAL A 26 -4.17 -14.03 -2.74
N TRP A 27 -3.56 -15.10 -2.20
CA TRP A 27 -2.32 -15.68 -2.70
C TRP A 27 -2.20 -17.15 -2.26
N GLU A 28 -1.38 -17.94 -2.97
CA GLU A 28 -1.22 -19.38 -2.78
C GLU A 28 0.25 -19.74 -2.51
N PRO A 29 0.69 -19.82 -1.24
CA PRO A 29 2.10 -20.03 -0.89
C PRO A 29 2.65 -21.38 -1.36
N SER A 30 1.79 -22.35 -1.66
CA SER A 30 2.16 -23.67 -2.19
C SER A 30 2.49 -23.65 -3.69
N GLN A 31 2.09 -22.60 -4.41
CA GLN A 31 2.30 -22.46 -5.84
C GLN A 31 3.64 -21.74 -6.13
N PRO A 32 4.28 -22.00 -7.28
CA PRO A 32 5.42 -21.22 -7.73
C PRO A 32 5.11 -19.72 -7.69
N PHE A 33 6.05 -18.94 -7.16
CA PHE A 33 5.90 -17.49 -7.00
C PHE A 33 4.68 -17.06 -6.16
N GLY A 34 4.14 -17.92 -5.29
CA GLY A 34 2.96 -17.60 -4.49
C GLY A 34 1.65 -17.60 -5.29
N GLY A 35 1.64 -18.20 -6.48
CA GLY A 35 0.50 -18.24 -7.39
C GLY A 35 0.41 -17.04 -8.34
N PHE A 36 1.35 -16.09 -8.27
CA PHE A 36 1.40 -14.93 -9.16
C PHE A 36 2.04 -15.27 -10.49
N THR A 37 1.37 -14.87 -11.57
CA THR A 37 1.80 -15.12 -12.96
C THR A 37 2.80 -14.09 -13.47
N SER A 38 2.85 -12.91 -12.86
CA SER A 38 3.74 -11.81 -13.24
C SER A 38 3.97 -10.83 -12.09
N TRP A 39 4.93 -9.93 -12.26
CA TRP A 39 5.11 -8.83 -11.31
C TRP A 39 3.90 -7.92 -11.21
N ASN A 40 3.21 -7.68 -12.32
CA ASN A 40 2.00 -6.86 -12.33
C ASN A 40 0.88 -7.55 -11.54
N ASP A 41 0.73 -8.87 -11.70
CA ASP A 41 -0.22 -9.68 -10.94
C ASP A 41 0.04 -9.60 -9.43
N PHE A 42 1.31 -9.60 -9.02
CA PHE A 42 1.67 -9.33 -7.62
C PHE A 42 1.34 -7.88 -7.20
N PHE A 43 1.65 -6.88 -8.03
CA PHE A 43 1.45 -5.47 -7.66
C PHE A 43 -0.03 -5.06 -7.59
N THR A 44 -0.88 -5.64 -8.45
CA THR A 44 -2.33 -5.43 -8.50
C THR A 44 -3.12 -6.56 -7.83
N ARG A 45 -2.46 -7.36 -6.98
CA ARG A 45 -3.08 -8.49 -6.27
C ARG A 45 -4.33 -8.07 -5.51
N ARG A 46 -5.30 -8.98 -5.45
CA ARG A 46 -6.60 -8.72 -4.83
C ARG A 46 -6.56 -8.89 -3.33
N PHE A 47 -7.24 -8.01 -2.60
CA PHE A 47 -7.54 -8.21 -1.19
C PHE A 47 -8.46 -9.42 -1.00
N ARG A 48 -8.36 -10.06 0.17
CA ARG A 48 -9.38 -10.99 0.65
C ARG A 48 -10.65 -10.24 0.98
N ASP A 49 -11.78 -10.92 0.87
CA ASP A 49 -13.07 -10.37 1.29
C ASP A 49 -13.01 -9.94 2.76
N GLY A 50 -13.50 -8.73 3.04
CA GLY A 50 -13.52 -8.16 4.39
C GLY A 50 -12.20 -7.56 4.89
N ALA A 51 -11.09 -7.67 4.14
CA ALA A 51 -9.81 -7.07 4.57
C ALA A 51 -9.83 -5.52 4.62
N ARG A 52 -10.75 -4.89 3.89
CA ARG A 52 -10.93 -3.43 3.83
C ARG A 52 -12.40 -3.07 4.06
N PRO A 53 -12.88 -3.03 5.32
CA PRO A 53 -14.23 -2.60 5.60
C PRO A 53 -14.40 -1.11 5.28
N VAL A 54 -15.48 -0.76 4.58
CA VAL A 54 -15.87 0.63 4.34
C VAL A 54 -16.61 1.14 5.57
N ALA A 55 -16.10 2.22 6.18
CA ALA A 55 -16.76 2.85 7.31
C ALA A 55 -18.08 3.50 6.87
N ASP A 56 -19.16 3.19 7.59
CA ASP A 56 -20.52 3.73 7.40
C ASP A 56 -20.95 3.84 5.93
N ALA A 57 -20.93 2.71 5.22
CA ALA A 57 -21.25 2.66 3.79
C ALA A 57 -22.67 3.17 3.43
N SER A 58 -23.55 3.34 4.42
CA SER A 58 -24.90 3.88 4.26
C SER A 58 -25.00 5.40 4.42
N ASP A 59 -24.02 6.06 5.05
CA ASP A 59 -24.06 7.49 5.30
C ASP A 59 -23.22 8.26 4.26
N ALA A 60 -23.91 8.90 3.31
CA ALA A 60 -23.27 9.72 2.28
C ALA A 60 -22.52 10.97 2.80
N ARG A 61 -22.63 11.29 4.10
CA ARG A 61 -21.87 12.38 4.73
C ARG A 61 -20.48 11.93 5.16
N VAL A 62 -20.23 10.62 5.22
CA VAL A 62 -18.93 10.06 5.62
C VAL A 62 -18.03 9.96 4.40
N ILE A 63 -16.88 10.63 4.45
CA ILE A 63 -15.84 10.56 3.42
C ILE A 63 -14.71 9.68 3.96
N VAL A 64 -14.37 8.62 3.23
CA VAL A 64 -13.28 7.69 3.55
C VAL A 64 -12.09 7.91 2.63
N SER A 65 -10.91 7.41 3.03
CA SER A 65 -9.74 7.42 2.14
C SER A 65 -9.99 6.58 0.89
N ALA A 66 -9.58 7.08 -0.27
CA ALA A 66 -9.74 6.38 -1.55
C ALA A 66 -8.73 5.24 -1.75
N CYS A 67 -7.60 5.29 -1.04
CA CYS A 67 -6.53 4.30 -1.14
C CYS A 67 -5.72 4.21 0.15
N GLU A 68 -4.91 3.15 0.25
CA GLU A 68 -3.93 2.92 1.30
C GLU A 68 -2.74 3.87 1.13
N SER A 69 -2.96 5.13 1.50
CA SER A 69 -1.95 6.17 1.48
C SER A 69 -1.98 6.98 2.76
N THR A 70 -0.85 7.59 3.08
CA THR A 70 -0.76 8.56 4.16
C THR A 70 -0.98 9.95 3.59
N PRO A 71 -1.91 10.76 4.13
CA PRO A 71 -2.10 12.13 3.71
C PRO A 71 -0.79 12.92 3.81
N TYR A 72 -0.41 13.63 2.75
CA TYR A 72 0.80 14.46 2.75
C TYR A 72 0.64 15.72 3.61
N HIS A 73 -0.49 16.41 3.48
CA HIS A 73 -0.80 17.64 4.20
C HIS A 73 -2.30 17.72 4.46
N LEU A 74 -2.67 18.04 5.70
CA LEU A 74 -4.06 18.23 6.13
C LEU A 74 -4.26 19.67 6.56
N ALA A 75 -5.24 20.36 5.98
CA ALA A 75 -5.56 21.74 6.27
C ALA A 75 -7.07 21.95 6.27
N SER A 76 -7.56 22.80 7.18
CA SER A 76 -8.95 23.29 7.21
C SER A 76 -9.05 24.72 6.67
N ASP A 77 -10.26 25.13 6.29
CA ASP A 77 -10.58 26.50 5.86
C ASP A 77 -9.78 27.04 4.66
N VAL A 78 -9.24 26.13 3.85
CA VAL A 78 -8.41 26.43 2.67
C VAL A 78 -9.14 27.34 1.69
N LYS A 79 -8.41 28.31 1.13
CA LYS A 79 -8.88 29.24 0.11
C LYS A 79 -8.53 28.74 -1.28
N ALA A 80 -9.25 29.25 -2.28
CA ALA A 80 -9.08 28.83 -3.68
C ALA A 80 -7.65 29.00 -4.22
N CYS A 81 -6.85 29.88 -3.61
CA CYS A 81 -5.48 30.19 -4.04
C CYS A 81 -4.42 29.81 -2.99
N ASP A 82 -4.74 28.94 -2.02
CA ASP A 82 -3.74 28.49 -1.03
C ASP A 82 -2.73 27.52 -1.65
N THR A 83 -1.45 27.72 -1.34
CA THR A 83 -0.37 26.80 -1.72
C THR A 83 -0.16 25.75 -0.63
N LEU A 84 -0.53 24.50 -0.91
CA LEU A 84 -0.46 23.39 0.05
C LEU A 84 0.83 22.56 -0.05
N ALA A 85 1.62 22.73 -1.11
CA ALA A 85 2.90 22.05 -1.28
C ALA A 85 4.03 22.86 -0.62
N ARG A 86 4.81 22.23 0.26
CA ARG A 86 6.13 22.77 0.67
C ARG A 86 7.23 21.85 0.15
N ALA A 87 8.16 22.39 -0.63
CA ALA A 87 9.41 21.70 -0.93
C ALA A 87 10.17 21.48 0.38
N LYS A 88 10.39 20.21 0.76
CA LYS A 88 11.32 19.88 1.84
C LYS A 88 12.73 20.09 1.29
N SER A 89 13.41 21.18 1.67
CA SER A 89 14.85 21.26 1.47
C SER A 89 15.53 20.30 2.44
N GLN A 90 15.95 19.14 1.93
CA GLN A 90 16.92 18.31 2.64
C GLN A 90 18.27 19.00 2.51
N ALA A 91 18.74 19.63 3.59
CA ALA A 91 20.14 20.00 3.70
C ALA A 91 20.95 18.68 3.75
N LEU A 92 21.65 18.38 2.67
CA LEU A 92 22.73 17.40 2.67
C LEU A 92 23.75 17.89 3.71
N LYS A 93 23.84 17.21 4.84
CA LYS A 93 24.97 17.38 5.76
C LYS A 93 26.20 16.82 5.06
N GLY A 94 27.18 17.70 4.81
CA GLY A 94 28.51 17.33 4.37
C GLY A 94 29.35 16.69 5.46
#